data_AF-A0AB39DP90-F1
#
_entry.id   AF-A0AB39DP90-F1
#
_cell.length_a   1.000
_cell.length_b   1.000
_cell.length_c   1.000
_cell.angle_alpha   90.00
_cell.angle_beta   90.00
_cell.angle_gamma   90.00
#
_symmetry.space_group_name_H-M   'P 1'
#
loop_
_entity.id
_entity.type
_entity.pdbx_description
1 polymer ?
#
loop_
_entity_poly.entity_id
_entity_poly.type
_entity_poly.pdbx_seq_one_letter_code
_entity_poly.pdbx_strand_id
1 'polypeptide(L)' 'MRIDRNRPAGDAAAMDTDTKHTLMDEAEELALRAFGPAAEVEHIEAVFERLAWCWLRGLPADGAATVH' A
#
# COMPACT_ATOMS: atom_id res chain seq x y z
N MET A 1 24.59 -5.31 7.16
CA MET A 1 23.86 -4.08 7.55
C MET A 1 22.38 -4.39 7.34
N ARG A 2 21.61 -4.57 8.43
CA ARG A 2 20.18 -4.87 8.38
C ARG A 2 19.45 -3.53 8.28
N ILE A 3 18.54 -3.38 7.32
CA ILE A 3 17.77 -2.15 7.16
C ILE A 3 16.64 -2.24 8.18
N ASP A 4 16.84 -1.59 9.33
CA ASP A 4 15.78 -1.31 10.29
C ASP A 4 14.68 -0.51 9.59
N ARG A 5 13.53 -1.15 9.36
CA ARG A 5 12.27 -0.50 8.99
C ARG A 5 11.81 0.36 10.17
N ASN A 6 12.47 1.49 10.39
CA ASN A 6 12.15 2.40 11.47
C ASN A 6 10.93 3.23 11.07
N ARG A 7 9.78 2.74 11.52
CA ARG A 7 8.46 3.38 11.58
C ARG A 7 8.57 4.89 11.90
N PRO A 8 7.90 5.78 11.15
CA PRO A 8 7.65 7.11 11.69
C PRO A 8 6.61 6.99 12.80
N ALA A 9 7.08 7.08 14.04
CA ALA A 9 6.27 7.43 15.20
C ALA A 9 6.20 8.95 15.27
N GLY A 10 5.08 9.54 14.85
CA GLY A 10 4.84 10.97 14.93
C GLY A 10 3.65 11.34 14.09
N ASP A 11 2.67 12.00 14.72
CA ASP A 11 1.49 12.70 14.18
C ASP A 11 1.18 12.48 12.70
N ALA A 12 0.00 11.92 12.41
CA ALA A 12 -0.56 11.64 11.08
C ALA A 12 -0.21 12.71 10.02
N ALA A 13 1.01 12.64 9.50
CA ALA A 13 1.49 13.54 8.48
C ALA A 13 0.68 13.18 7.25
N ALA A 14 0.05 14.19 6.64
CA ALA A 14 -0.58 14.03 5.35
C ALA A 14 0.41 13.31 4.45
N MET A 15 -0.01 12.15 3.92
CA MET A 15 0.82 11.31 3.07
C MET A 15 1.43 12.18 1.98
N ASP A 16 2.76 12.29 1.95
CA ASP A 16 3.44 13.08 0.93
C ASP A 16 3.24 12.43 -0.44
N THR A 17 3.38 13.24 -1.49
CA THR A 17 3.12 12.81 -2.86
C THR A 17 4.00 11.63 -3.27
N ASP A 18 5.27 11.59 -2.84
CA ASP A 18 6.20 10.51 -3.17
C ASP A 18 5.80 9.19 -2.50
N THR A 19 5.40 9.24 -1.23
CA THR A 19 4.81 8.09 -0.51
C THR A 19 3.55 7.62 -1.20
N LYS A 20 2.67 8.54 -1.62
CA LYS A 20 1.44 8.18 -2.35
C LYS A 20 1.75 7.46 -3.66
N HIS A 21 2.70 7.95 -4.45
CA HIS A 21 3.13 7.30 -5.69
C HIS A 21 3.70 5.91 -5.41
N THR A 22 4.56 5.78 -4.40
CA THR A 22 5.15 4.49 -4.01
C THR A 22 4.07 3.47 -3.64
N LEU A 23 3.06 3.87 -2.86
CA LEU A 23 1.96 2.99 -2.48
C LEU A 23 1.04 2.65 -3.66
N MET A 24 0.91 3.56 -4.64
CA MET A 24 0.12 3.32 -5.86
C MET A 24 0.81 2.29 -6.76
N ASP A 25 2.12 2.41 -6.95
CA ASP A 25 2.91 1.45 -7.73
C ASP A 25 2.85 0.05 -7.07
N GLU A 26 2.96 -0.01 -5.74
CA GLU A 26 2.81 -1.26 -4.98
C GLU A 26 1.39 -1.84 -5.10
N ALA A 27 0.37 -0.98 -5.09
CA ALA A 27 -1.02 -1.41 -5.26
C ALA A 27 -1.28 -2.01 -6.64
N GLU A 28 -0.72 -1.39 -7.70
CA GLU A 28 -0.83 -1.90 -9.06
C GLU A 28 -0.16 -3.28 -9.18
N GLU A 29 1.07 -3.43 -8.67
CA GLU A 29 1.75 -4.72 -8.69
C GLU A 29 0.97 -5.80 -7.94
N LEU A 30 0.43 -5.47 -6.77
CA LEU A 30 -0.35 -6.42 -5.97
C LEU A 30 -1.67 -6.79 -6.64
N ALA A 31 -2.38 -5.83 -7.23
CA ALA A 31 -3.60 -6.08 -7.98
C ALA A 31 -3.32 -6.95 -9.21
N LEU A 32 -2.26 -6.67 -9.97
CA LEU A 32 -1.84 -7.49 -11.11
C LEU A 32 -1.42 -8.90 -10.68
N ARG A 33 -0.77 -9.06 -9.52
CA ARG A 33 -0.43 -10.40 -9.00
C ARG A 33 -1.66 -11.20 -8.56
N ALA A 34 -2.67 -10.53 -8.00
CA ALA A 34 -3.88 -11.18 -7.47
C ALA A 34 -4.91 -11.48 -8.56
N PHE A 35 -5.20 -10.50 -9.42
CA PHE A 35 -6.26 -10.57 -10.44
C PHE A 35 -5.71 -10.82 -11.85
N GLY A 36 -4.38 -10.77 -12.04
CA GLY A 36 -3.76 -10.99 -13.34
C GLY A 36 -4.17 -9.92 -14.36
N PRO A 37 -4.34 -10.29 -15.64
CA PRO A 37 -4.76 -9.34 -16.67
C PRO A 37 -6.21 -8.84 -16.52
N ALA A 38 -6.98 -9.36 -15.55
CA ALA A 38 -8.31 -8.86 -15.19
C ALA A 38 -8.26 -7.79 -14.08
N ALA A 39 -7.07 -7.34 -13.69
CA ALA A 39 -6.91 -6.25 -12.74
C ALA A 39 -7.43 -4.93 -13.32
N GLU A 40 -8.69 -4.62 -13.01
CA GLU A 40 -9.27 -3.31 -13.24
C GLU A 40 -8.75 -2.25 -12.25
N VAL A 41 -8.96 -0.98 -12.62
CA VAL A 41 -8.62 0.19 -11.79
C VAL A 41 -9.21 0.10 -10.39
N GLU A 42 -10.45 -0.40 -10.26
CA GLU A 42 -11.11 -0.57 -8.95
C GLU A 42 -10.34 -1.51 -8.01
N HIS A 43 -9.68 -2.54 -8.55
CA HIS A 43 -8.84 -3.43 -7.74
C HIS A 43 -7.57 -2.73 -7.25
N ILE A 44 -6.96 -1.90 -8.11
CA ILE A 44 -5.77 -1.11 -7.77
C ILE A 44 -6.12 -0.10 -6.68
N GLU A 45 -7.24 0.61 -6.83
CA GLU A 45 -7.74 1.57 -5.84
C GLU A 45 -8.04 0.88 -4.50
N ALA A 46 -8.70 -0.27 -4.49
CA ALA A 46 -9.00 -1.01 -3.27
C ALA A 46 -7.71 -1.46 -2.53
N VAL A 47 -6.71 -1.92 -3.26
CA VAL A 47 -5.41 -2.29 -2.67
C VAL A 47 -4.68 -1.05 -2.16
N PHE A 48 -4.70 0.05 -2.92
CA PHE A 48 -4.09 1.32 -2.51
C PHE A 48 -4.72 1.86 -1.22
N GLU A 49 -6.04 1.88 -1.11
CA GLU A 49 -6.73 2.31 0.12
C GLU A 49 -6.31 1.47 1.33
N ARG A 50 -6.17 0.15 1.12
CA ARG A 50 -5.74 -0.77 2.16
C ARG A 50 -4.29 -0.51 2.58
N LEU A 51 -3.39 -0.30 1.63
CA LEU A 51 -1.98 0.05 1.87
C LEU A 51 -1.85 1.39 2.59
N ALA A 52 -2.59 2.41 2.13
CA ALA A 52 -2.64 3.73 2.74
C ALA A 52 -3.12 3.68 4.20
N TRP A 53 -4.16 2.88 4.46
CA TRP A 53 -4.66 2.65 5.82
C TRP A 53 -3.61 1.95 6.71
N CYS A 54 -2.92 0.94 6.19
CA CYS A 54 -1.85 0.26 6.92
C CYS A 54 -0.69 1.22 7.23
N TRP A 55 -0.28 2.03 6.25
CA TRP A 55 0.74 3.05 6.41
C TRP A 55 0.38 4.06 7.52
N LEU A 56 -0.84 4.60 7.49
CA LEU A 56 -1.33 5.55 8.50
C LEU A 56 -1.35 4.96 9.93
N ARG A 57 -1.54 3.65 10.06
CA ARG A 57 -1.57 2.95 11.36
C ARG A 57 -0.20 2.38 11.75
N GLY A 58 0.81 2.48 10.88
CA GLY A 58 2.11 1.83 11.04
C GLY A 58 1.99 0.31 11.15
N LEU A 59 1.03 -0.28 10.43
CA LEU A 59 0.81 -1.72 10.33
C LEU A 59 1.56 -2.29 9.12
N PRO A 60 2.01 -3.55 9.18
CA PRO A 60 2.62 -4.21 8.03
C PRO A 60 1.61 -4.33 6.87
N ALA A 61 2.11 -4.15 5.64
CA ALA A 61 1.35 -4.27 4.40
C ALA A 61 1.08 -5.72 3.96
N ASP A 62 1.66 -6.71 4.67
CA ASP A 62 1.47 -8.14 4.42
C ASP A 62 -0.03 -8.51 4.52
N GLY A 63 -0.68 -8.64 3.36
CA GLY A 63 -2.10 -8.97 3.25
C GLY A 63 -3.00 -7.90 2.61
N ALA A 64 -2.46 -6.80 2.09
CA ALA A 64 -3.30 -5.76 1.45
C ALA A 64 -4.08 -6.26 0.20
N ALA A 65 -3.63 -7.36 -0.43
CA ALA A 65 -4.29 -7.97 -1.58
C ALA A 65 -5.49 -8.87 -1.24
N THR A 66 -5.77 -9.17 0.05
CA THR A 66 -6.96 -9.96 0.41
C THR A 66 -8.18 -9.06 0.52
N VAL A 67 -8.73 -8.63 -0.61
CA VAL A 67 -10.09 -8.10 -0.68
C VAL A 67 -10.94 -9.19 -1.34
N HIS A 68 -11.79 -9.82 -0.52
CA HIS A 68 -12.83 -10.77 -0.95
C HIS A 68 -14.16 -10.05 -1.10
#